data_AF-A0A9W8IYL9-F1
#
_entry.id   AF-A0A9W8IYL9-F1
#
_cell.length_a   1.000
_cell.length_b   1.000
_cell.length_c   1.000
_cell.angle_alpha   90.00
_cell.angle_beta   90.00
_cell.angle_gamma   90.00
#
_symmetry.space_group_name_H-M   'P 1'
#
loop_
_entity.id
_entity.type
_entity.pdbx_description
1 polymer ?
#
loop_
_entity_poly.entity_id
_entity_poly.type
_entity_poly.pdbx_seq_one_letter_code
_entity_poly.pdbx_strand_id
1 'polypeptide(L)'
;MSFSKGKRGKSGKGVVFHDLPPLKEDPGASGGGDRAGYHEVHTSYNERGSDVEARASTLYVPEKLAKEDEASILAGDWDMVHAEVTPSVLILQALGLEEAIRRHLIEVRDLGQHATDLQLSELLEEANSLRRKFKSWEKLQAVHMPTVTPHRQSSGEEAGGSSKNVKELRLFLPSEIIGKIPFPTRLAQHEFQYRFAQAHTTLRDLKEEIIV
;
A
#
# COMPACT_ATOMS: atom_id res chain seq x y z
N MET A 1 -5.65 47.62 36.69
CA MET A 1 -6.03 48.65 35.69
C MET A 1 -5.22 48.34 34.44
N SER A 2 -5.73 48.07 33.24
CA SER A 2 -7.08 48.12 32.69
C SER A 2 -7.15 47.16 31.50
N PHE A 3 -8.33 46.61 31.29
CA PHE A 3 -8.73 45.79 30.14
C PHE A 3 -8.75 46.64 28.85
N SER A 4 -8.44 46.03 27.71
CA SER A 4 -8.96 46.50 26.43
C SER A 4 -9.54 45.33 25.62
N LYS A 5 -10.86 45.40 25.45
CA LYS A 5 -11.71 44.51 24.64
C LYS A 5 -11.83 45.09 23.23
N GLY A 6 -11.59 44.27 22.20
CA GLY A 6 -11.98 44.53 20.81
C GLY A 6 -13.14 43.63 20.39
N LYS A 7 -14.22 44.23 19.88
CA LYS A 7 -15.56 43.69 19.56
C LYS A 7 -15.53 42.69 18.39
N ARG A 8 -16.04 41.46 18.52
CA ARG A 8 -17.39 40.95 18.15
C ARG A 8 -18.19 41.79 17.13
N GLY A 9 -18.21 41.30 15.87
CA GLY A 9 -19.24 41.60 14.87
C GLY A 9 -20.07 40.34 14.57
N LYS A 10 -21.40 40.45 14.73
CA LYS A 10 -22.43 39.46 14.36
C LYS A 10 -23.02 39.83 13.00
N SER A 11 -23.23 38.84 12.13
CA SER A 11 -24.43 38.63 11.29
C SER A 11 -24.13 37.41 10.40
N GLY A 12 -24.82 36.28 10.45
CA GLY A 12 -26.27 36.13 10.51
C GLY A 12 -26.79 35.94 9.09
N LYS A 13 -26.86 34.69 8.62
CA LYS A 13 -27.82 34.21 7.62
C LYS A 13 -27.91 32.69 7.75
N GLY A 14 -28.98 32.25 8.41
CA GLY A 14 -29.42 30.87 8.38
C GLY A 14 -29.94 30.53 6.98
N VAL A 15 -29.68 29.30 6.54
CA VAL A 15 -30.39 28.70 5.42
C VAL A 15 -31.34 27.69 6.03
N VAL A 16 -32.62 28.05 5.97
CA VAL A 16 -33.77 27.22 6.35
C VAL A 16 -34.03 26.23 5.20
N PHE A 17 -34.34 24.99 5.58
CA PHE A 17 -34.81 23.89 4.74
C PHE A 17 -36.10 24.23 3.96
N HIS A 18 -36.47 23.38 2.99
CA HIS A 18 -37.57 23.44 2.01
C HIS A 18 -37.09 23.98 0.64
N ASP A 19 -37.04 23.23 -0.47
CA ASP A 19 -37.99 22.23 -0.98
C ASP A 19 -37.30 21.13 -1.81
N LEU A 20 -37.66 19.87 -1.55
CA LEU A 20 -37.43 18.74 -2.44
C LEU A 20 -38.47 18.79 -3.58
N PRO A 21 -38.09 18.62 -4.86
CA PRO A 21 -39.06 18.52 -5.94
C PRO A 21 -39.88 17.21 -5.80
N PRO A 22 -41.19 17.24 -6.10
CA PRO A 22 -42.07 16.09 -5.88
C PRO A 22 -41.77 14.98 -6.89
N LEU A 23 -41.80 13.74 -6.41
CA LEU A 23 -41.84 12.54 -7.21
C LEU A 23 -43.09 12.57 -8.08
N LYS A 24 -42.91 12.54 -9.41
CA LYS A 24 -43.99 12.25 -10.35
C LYS A 24 -44.29 10.75 -10.26
N GLU A 25 -45.45 10.42 -9.69
CA GLU A 25 -46.09 9.14 -9.93
C GLU A 25 -46.75 9.21 -11.31
N ASP A 26 -46.22 8.44 -12.28
CA ASP A 26 -46.95 8.16 -13.52
C ASP A 26 -47.61 6.78 -13.42
N PRO A 27 -48.91 6.66 -13.76
CA PRO A 27 -49.68 5.42 -13.66
C PRO A 27 -49.38 4.50 -14.84
N GLY A 28 -49.48 3.18 -14.57
CA GLY A 28 -48.93 2.13 -15.42
C GLY A 28 -49.39 2.07 -16.88
N ALA A 29 -48.51 1.53 -17.71
CA ALA A 29 -48.82 0.92 -18.99
C ALA A 29 -47.99 -0.37 -19.14
N SER A 30 -48.71 -1.49 -19.08
CA SER A 30 -48.29 -2.82 -19.52
C SER A 30 -47.87 -2.81 -20.99
N GLY A 31 -46.73 -3.43 -21.31
CA GLY A 31 -46.33 -3.71 -22.69
C GLY A 31 -45.00 -4.45 -22.73
N GLY A 32 -45.03 -5.73 -23.12
CA GLY A 32 -43.85 -6.59 -23.18
C GLY A 32 -42.78 -6.11 -24.17
N GLY A 33 -41.53 -6.37 -23.83
CA GLY A 33 -40.37 -6.12 -24.68
C GLY A 33 -39.09 -6.59 -24.00
N ASP A 34 -38.49 -7.64 -24.56
CA ASP A 34 -37.07 -7.98 -24.52
C ASP A 34 -36.38 -8.24 -23.17
N ARG A 35 -36.56 -9.49 -22.72
CA ARG A 35 -35.74 -10.16 -21.69
C ARG A 35 -34.31 -10.50 -22.16
N ALA A 36 -33.84 -9.90 -23.26
CA ALA A 36 -32.51 -10.12 -23.84
C ALA A 36 -31.49 -9.04 -23.43
N GLY A 37 -31.91 -7.79 -23.18
CA GLY A 37 -31.01 -6.68 -22.87
C GLY A 37 -30.38 -6.71 -21.47
N TYR A 38 -31.04 -7.35 -20.50
CA TYR A 38 -30.49 -7.48 -19.14
C TYR A 38 -29.34 -8.48 -19.07
N HIS A 39 -29.27 -9.45 -19.98
CA HIS A 39 -28.19 -10.43 -19.97
C HIS A 39 -26.88 -9.84 -20.52
N GLU A 40 -26.92 -9.01 -21.57
CA GLU A 40 -25.71 -8.42 -22.17
C GLU A 40 -25.01 -7.39 -21.27
N VAL A 41 -25.76 -6.57 -20.52
CA VAL A 41 -25.15 -5.55 -19.66
C VAL A 41 -24.41 -6.18 -18.49
N HIS A 42 -24.94 -7.26 -17.91
CA HIS A 42 -24.28 -7.99 -16.83
C HIS A 42 -23.06 -8.80 -17.31
N THR A 43 -23.09 -9.40 -18.50
CA THR A 43 -21.91 -10.08 -19.06
C THR A 43 -20.77 -9.09 -19.33
N SER A 44 -21.08 -7.90 -19.87
CA SER A 44 -20.06 -6.87 -20.17
C SER A 44 -19.43 -6.21 -18.93
N TYR A 45 -20.11 -6.27 -17.78
CA TYR A 45 -19.57 -5.85 -16.48
C TYR A 45 -18.67 -6.93 -15.88
N ASN A 46 -19.05 -8.20 -16.07
CA ASN A 46 -18.29 -9.33 -15.55
C ASN A 46 -16.98 -9.55 -16.31
N GLU A 47 -16.98 -9.39 -17.64
CA GLU A 47 -15.78 -9.53 -18.48
C GLU A 47 -14.79 -8.37 -18.29
N ARG A 48 -15.28 -7.12 -18.16
CA ARG A 48 -14.43 -5.98 -17.80
C ARG A 48 -13.94 -6.06 -16.35
N GLY A 49 -14.77 -6.58 -15.44
CA GLY A 49 -14.40 -6.84 -14.05
C GLY A 49 -13.29 -7.89 -13.96
N SER A 50 -13.43 -9.02 -14.66
CA SER A 50 -12.46 -10.12 -14.65
C SER A 50 -11.11 -9.72 -15.26
N ASP A 51 -11.11 -8.93 -16.33
CA ASP A 51 -9.87 -8.44 -16.96
C ASP A 51 -9.13 -7.42 -16.07
N VAL A 52 -9.86 -6.51 -15.42
CA VAL A 52 -9.27 -5.55 -14.48
C VAL A 52 -8.74 -6.28 -13.24
N GLU A 53 -9.47 -7.29 -12.77
CA GLU A 53 -9.08 -8.13 -11.65
C GLU A 53 -7.88 -9.04 -11.93
N ALA A 54 -7.74 -9.54 -13.16
CA ALA A 54 -6.57 -10.31 -13.60
C ALA A 54 -5.34 -9.38 -13.72
N ARG A 55 -5.52 -8.19 -14.30
CA ARG A 55 -4.45 -7.18 -14.46
C ARG A 55 -4.05 -6.48 -13.16
N ALA A 56 -4.92 -6.49 -12.15
CA ALA A 56 -4.63 -6.02 -10.80
C ALA A 56 -4.19 -7.16 -9.85
N SER A 57 -3.92 -8.36 -10.37
CA SER A 57 -3.46 -9.46 -9.53
C SER A 57 -2.02 -9.22 -9.05
N THR A 58 -1.76 -9.56 -7.79
CA THR A 58 -0.41 -9.59 -7.20
C THR A 58 0.58 -10.45 -7.97
N LEU A 59 0.10 -11.43 -8.75
CA LEU A 59 0.93 -12.27 -9.62
C LEU A 59 1.36 -11.56 -10.93
N TYR A 60 0.54 -10.62 -11.42
CA TYR A 60 0.77 -9.97 -12.72
C TYR A 60 1.67 -8.73 -12.61
N VAL A 61 1.52 -7.95 -11.53
CA VAL A 61 2.27 -6.70 -11.36
C VAL A 61 3.79 -6.89 -11.36
N PRO A 62 4.38 -7.92 -10.71
CA PRO A 62 5.83 -8.17 -10.77
C PRO A 62 6.33 -8.34 -12.21
N GLU A 63 5.64 -9.15 -13.02
CA GLU A 63 6.03 -9.40 -14.42
C GLU A 63 5.91 -8.12 -15.25
N LYS A 64 4.82 -7.37 -15.08
CA LYS A 64 4.60 -6.11 -15.78
C LYS A 64 5.71 -5.10 -15.47
N LEU A 65 6.03 -4.90 -14.20
CA LEU A 65 7.05 -3.93 -13.79
C LEU A 65 8.47 -4.37 -14.18
N ALA A 66 8.76 -5.68 -14.19
CA ALA A 66 10.01 -6.20 -14.70
C ALA A 66 10.22 -5.87 -16.19
N LYS A 67 9.16 -5.97 -17.01
CA LYS A 67 9.19 -5.58 -18.43
C LYS A 67 9.35 -4.07 -18.61
N GLU A 68 8.70 -3.25 -17.79
CA GLU A 68 8.86 -1.80 -17.80
C GLU A 68 10.30 -1.39 -17.43
N ASP A 69 10.90 -2.06 -16.45
CA ASP A 69 12.29 -1.87 -16.08
C ASP A 69 13.22 -2.31 -17.22
N GLU A 70 13.03 -3.50 -17.81
CA GLU A 70 13.80 -3.95 -18.98
C GLU A 70 13.76 -2.96 -20.15
N ALA A 71 12.58 -2.44 -20.48
CA ALA A 71 12.43 -1.42 -21.52
C ALA A 71 13.21 -0.14 -21.18
N SER A 72 13.26 0.25 -19.90
CA SER A 72 14.03 1.42 -19.45
C SER A 72 15.54 1.18 -19.56
N ILE A 73 15.98 -0.04 -19.28
CA ILE A 73 17.38 -0.45 -19.44
C ILE A 73 17.80 -0.34 -20.91
N LEU A 74 16.99 -0.90 -21.81
CA LEU A 74 17.26 -0.87 -23.25
C LEU A 74 17.22 0.55 -23.83
N ALA A 75 16.38 1.42 -23.28
CA ALA A 75 16.33 2.83 -23.65
C ALA A 75 17.54 3.65 -23.16
N GLY A 76 18.39 3.06 -22.31
CA GLY A 76 19.55 3.75 -21.73
C GLY A 76 19.14 4.80 -20.70
N ASP A 77 18.01 4.59 -20.01
CA ASP A 77 17.54 5.50 -18.98
C ASP A 77 18.51 5.52 -17.77
N TRP A 78 18.84 6.72 -17.29
CA TRP A 78 19.85 6.95 -16.26
C TRP A 78 19.36 6.60 -14.85
N ASP A 79 18.08 6.25 -14.71
CA ASP A 79 17.44 5.90 -13.44
C ASP A 79 17.88 4.53 -12.88
N MET A 80 18.65 3.73 -13.64
CA MET A 80 19.16 2.45 -13.16
C MET A 80 20.47 2.62 -12.38
N VAL A 81 20.33 2.81 -11.07
CA VAL A 81 21.45 3.09 -10.15
C VAL A 81 22.21 1.81 -9.71
N HIS A 82 21.65 0.61 -9.93
CA HIS A 82 22.27 -0.67 -9.55
C HIS A 82 22.14 -1.72 -10.67
N ALA A 83 23.20 -2.51 -10.89
CA ALA A 83 23.29 -3.45 -12.03
C ALA A 83 22.37 -4.67 -11.91
N GLU A 84 22.09 -5.13 -10.68
CA GLU A 84 21.35 -6.38 -10.43
C GLU A 84 19.96 -6.16 -9.82
N VAL A 85 19.68 -4.95 -9.35
CA VAL A 85 18.45 -4.65 -8.60
C VAL A 85 17.80 -3.44 -9.24
N THR A 86 16.68 -3.68 -9.89
CA THR A 86 15.89 -2.62 -10.51
C THR A 86 15.02 -1.93 -9.46
N PRO A 87 14.52 -0.70 -9.74
CA PRO A 87 13.62 0.00 -8.83
C PRO A 87 12.37 -0.80 -8.45
N SER A 88 11.76 -1.57 -9.36
CA SER A 88 10.59 -2.40 -9.02
C SER A 88 10.95 -3.54 -8.08
N VAL A 89 12.09 -4.22 -8.31
CA VAL A 89 12.58 -5.31 -7.46
C VAL A 89 12.90 -4.80 -6.05
N LEU A 90 13.51 -3.62 -5.92
CA LEU A 90 13.78 -3.02 -4.61
C LEU A 90 12.49 -2.86 -3.79
N ILE A 91 11.44 -2.32 -4.41
CA ILE A 91 10.14 -2.10 -3.76
C ILE A 91 9.47 -3.43 -3.44
N LEU A 92 9.51 -4.41 -4.35
CA LEU A 92 8.97 -5.74 -4.10
C LEU A 92 9.64 -6.42 -2.90
N GLN A 93 10.96 -6.36 -2.81
CA GLN A 93 11.71 -6.86 -1.66
C GLN A 93 11.29 -6.17 -0.36
N ALA A 94 11.10 -4.86 -0.39
CA ALA A 94 10.67 -4.08 0.76
C ALA A 94 9.26 -4.49 1.24
N LEU A 95 8.31 -4.69 0.33
CA LEU A 95 6.96 -5.16 0.66
C LEU A 95 6.96 -6.58 1.21
N GLY A 96 7.80 -7.47 0.68
CA GLY A 96 8.00 -8.81 1.23
C GLY A 96 8.58 -8.78 2.65
N LEU A 97 9.48 -7.84 2.94
CA LEU A 97 9.98 -7.61 4.29
C LEU A 97 8.91 -7.05 5.22
N GLU A 98 8.09 -6.10 4.76
CA GLU A 98 6.97 -5.53 5.53
C GLU A 98 5.99 -6.65 5.95
N GLU A 99 5.62 -7.53 5.01
CA GLU A 99 4.76 -8.68 5.27
C GLU A 99 5.38 -9.64 6.30
N ALA A 100 6.66 -10.00 6.11
CA ALA A 100 7.33 -10.93 6.99
C ALA A 100 7.49 -10.36 8.42
N ILE A 101 7.79 -9.06 8.54
CA ILE A 101 7.80 -8.36 9.82
C ILE A 101 6.41 -8.39 10.46
N ARG A 102 5.35 -8.10 9.70
CA ARG A 102 3.98 -8.09 10.22
C ARG A 102 3.57 -9.47 10.74
N ARG A 103 3.83 -10.52 9.97
CA ARG A 103 3.53 -11.90 10.37
C ARG A 103 4.29 -12.31 11.62
N HIS A 104 5.60 -12.01 11.69
CA HIS A 104 6.41 -12.27 12.88
C HIS A 104 5.83 -11.58 14.13
N LEU A 105 5.39 -10.32 14.01
CA LEU A 105 4.77 -9.60 15.14
C LEU A 105 3.42 -10.18 15.57
N ILE A 106 2.64 -10.75 14.64
CA ILE A 106 1.41 -11.49 14.96
C ILE A 106 1.75 -12.77 15.72
N GLU A 107 2.73 -13.54 15.26
CA GLU A 107 3.16 -14.77 15.92
C GLU A 107 3.69 -14.53 17.33
N VAL A 108 4.55 -13.52 17.50
CA VAL A 108 5.05 -13.08 18.82
C VAL A 108 3.89 -12.72 19.76
N ARG A 109 2.83 -12.08 19.25
CA ARG A 109 1.65 -11.75 20.04
C ARG A 109 0.86 -12.99 20.42
N ASP A 110 0.70 -13.93 19.50
CA ASP A 110 -0.17 -15.10 19.66
C ASP A 110 0.44 -16.16 20.61
N LEU A 111 1.77 -16.28 20.67
CA LEU A 111 2.45 -17.20 21.60
C LEU A 111 2.26 -16.85 23.09
N GLY A 112 2.05 -15.58 23.42
CA GLY A 112 1.76 -15.14 24.79
C GLY A 112 2.84 -15.50 25.83
N GLN A 113 2.46 -15.54 27.11
CA GLN A 113 3.38 -15.75 28.25
C GLN A 113 3.78 -17.22 28.49
N HIS A 114 3.19 -18.16 27.76
CA HIS A 114 3.39 -19.61 27.96
C HIS A 114 4.14 -20.27 26.79
N ALA A 115 4.90 -19.48 26.03
CA ALA A 115 5.73 -19.98 24.96
C ALA A 115 6.76 -21.00 25.49
N THR A 116 6.92 -22.11 24.76
CA THR A 116 7.98 -23.08 25.06
C THR A 116 9.34 -22.52 24.66
N ASP A 117 10.41 -23.00 25.31
CA ASP A 117 11.78 -22.61 24.97
C ASP A 117 12.12 -22.85 23.50
N LEU A 118 11.56 -23.91 22.90
CA LEU A 118 11.71 -24.22 21.47
C LEU A 118 11.10 -23.11 20.60
N GLN A 119 9.86 -22.73 20.88
CA GLN A 119 9.17 -21.68 20.12
C GLN A 119 9.84 -20.31 20.29
N LEU A 120 10.35 -20.01 21.49
CA LEU A 120 11.13 -18.79 21.73
C LEU A 120 12.42 -18.80 20.93
N SER A 121 13.11 -19.95 20.82
CA SER A 121 14.30 -20.09 19.99
C SER A 121 13.99 -19.88 18.50
N GLU A 122 12.91 -20.48 17.99
CA GLU A 122 12.48 -20.33 16.59
C GLU A 122 12.16 -18.86 16.25
N LEU A 123 11.41 -18.16 17.11
CA LEU A 123 11.13 -16.73 16.94
C LEU A 123 12.40 -15.88 16.94
N LEU A 124 13.38 -16.21 17.79
CA LEU A 124 14.67 -15.51 17.80
C LEU A 124 15.46 -15.76 16.51
N GLU A 125 15.42 -16.96 15.97
CA GLU A 125 16.05 -17.29 14.69
C GLU A 125 15.40 -16.54 13.53
N GLU A 126 14.06 -16.50 13.49
CA GLU A 126 13.32 -15.75 12.48
C GLU A 126 13.61 -14.25 12.58
N ALA A 127 13.58 -13.67 13.79
CA ALA A 127 13.91 -12.27 14.04
C ALA A 127 15.32 -11.93 13.52
N ASN A 128 16.30 -12.79 13.78
CA ASN A 128 17.67 -12.60 13.28
C ASN A 128 17.76 -12.72 11.76
N SER A 129 16.99 -13.63 11.15
CA SER A 129 16.87 -13.76 9.70
C SER A 129 16.30 -12.48 9.07
N LEU A 130 15.21 -11.93 9.63
CA LEU A 130 14.60 -10.69 9.18
C LEU A 130 15.58 -9.51 9.29
N ARG A 131 16.31 -9.40 10.39
CA ARG A 131 17.33 -8.34 10.57
C ARG A 131 18.44 -8.42 9.53
N ARG A 132 18.91 -9.63 9.19
CA ARG A 132 19.92 -9.81 8.13
C ARG A 132 19.39 -9.39 6.77
N LYS A 133 18.16 -9.78 6.42
CA LYS A 133 17.52 -9.38 5.16
C LYS A 133 17.30 -7.87 5.10
N PHE A 134 16.81 -7.26 6.18
CA PHE A 134 16.67 -5.81 6.30
C PHE A 134 18.00 -5.08 6.08
N LYS A 135 19.07 -5.52 6.74
CA LYS A 135 20.40 -4.90 6.59
C LYS A 135 20.94 -5.00 5.16
N SER A 136 20.66 -6.11 4.47
CA SER A 136 21.02 -6.26 3.05
C SER A 136 20.21 -5.29 2.19
N TRP A 137 18.92 -5.20 2.44
CA TRP A 137 18.00 -4.33 1.71
C TRP A 137 18.29 -2.84 1.95
N GLU A 138 18.64 -2.44 3.17
CA GLU A 138 19.00 -1.05 3.52
C GLU A 138 20.20 -0.55 2.71
N LYS A 139 21.17 -1.42 2.40
CA LYS A 139 22.30 -1.07 1.52
C LYS A 139 21.83 -0.76 0.10
N LEU A 140 20.89 -1.54 -0.42
CA LEU A 140 20.28 -1.29 -1.73
C LEU A 140 19.44 -0.01 -1.70
N GLN A 141 18.70 0.22 -0.61
CA GLN A 141 17.92 1.44 -0.40
C GLN A 141 18.82 2.68 -0.44
N ALA A 142 20.01 2.65 0.16
CA ALA A 142 20.94 3.78 0.13
C ALA A 142 21.39 4.15 -1.29
N VAL A 143 21.39 3.20 -2.23
CA VAL A 143 21.74 3.42 -3.64
C VAL A 143 20.56 4.06 -4.39
N HIS A 144 19.35 3.53 -4.22
CA HIS A 144 18.17 4.02 -4.93
C HIS A 144 17.49 5.25 -4.29
N MET A 145 17.64 5.43 -2.97
CA MET A 145 17.06 6.51 -2.17
C MET A 145 18.11 7.09 -1.19
N PRO A 146 19.14 7.77 -1.71
CA PRO A 146 20.28 8.23 -0.89
C PRO A 146 19.88 9.24 0.21
N THR A 147 18.74 9.91 0.05
CA THR A 147 18.19 10.87 1.02
C THR A 147 17.63 10.22 2.27
N VAL A 148 17.34 8.90 2.23
CA VAL A 148 16.84 8.15 3.39
C VAL A 148 17.93 7.95 4.42
N THR A 149 19.18 7.73 4.01
CA THR A 149 20.31 7.52 4.93
C THR A 149 20.50 8.67 5.93
N PRO A 150 20.64 9.95 5.50
CA PRO A 150 20.74 11.06 6.44
C PRO A 150 19.43 11.27 7.23
N HIS A 151 18.27 10.97 6.65
CA HIS A 151 16.99 11.04 7.37
C HIS A 151 16.94 10.05 8.55
N ARG A 152 17.36 8.80 8.33
CA ARG A 152 17.47 7.76 9.35
C ARG A 152 18.39 8.18 10.48
N GLN A 153 19.58 8.69 10.14
CA GLN A 153 20.55 9.21 11.11
C GLN A 153 19.98 10.38 11.94
N SER A 154 19.28 11.32 11.29
CA SER A 154 18.67 12.46 11.98
C SER A 154 17.53 12.07 12.93
N SER A 155 16.88 10.94 12.67
CA SER A 155 15.77 10.43 13.47
C SER A 155 16.24 9.64 14.70
N GLY A 156 17.56 9.49 14.89
CA GLY A 156 18.14 8.69 15.97
C GLY A 156 18.00 7.17 15.76
N GLU A 157 17.64 6.74 14.55
CA GLU A 157 17.65 5.33 14.20
C GLU A 157 19.07 4.88 13.93
N GLU A 158 19.51 3.88 14.69
CA GLU A 158 20.79 3.21 14.48
C GLU A 158 20.79 2.53 13.09
N ALA A 159 21.70 2.96 12.21
CA ALA A 159 21.85 2.40 10.88
C ALA A 159 22.23 0.91 10.92
N GLY A 160 21.73 0.09 10.00
CA GLY A 160 22.18 -1.29 9.85
C GLY A 160 21.35 -2.36 10.56
N GLY A 161 20.10 -2.07 10.94
CA GLY A 161 19.25 -3.02 11.66
C GLY A 161 19.74 -3.32 13.09
N SER A 162 20.45 -2.36 13.70
CA SER A 162 21.03 -2.47 15.04
C SER A 162 19.97 -2.60 16.14
N SER A 163 18.72 -2.24 15.83
CA SER A 163 17.64 -2.47 16.77
C SER A 163 17.56 -3.94 17.16
N LYS A 164 17.39 -4.17 18.46
CA LYS A 164 17.17 -5.49 19.05
C LYS A 164 15.76 -6.01 18.77
N ASN A 165 14.83 -5.12 18.43
CA ASN A 165 13.43 -5.45 18.23
C ASN A 165 13.04 -5.35 16.75
N VAL A 166 12.46 -6.41 16.19
CA VAL A 166 11.96 -6.44 14.81
C VAL A 166 10.91 -5.34 14.56
N LYS A 167 10.13 -4.96 15.58
CA LYS A 167 9.12 -3.90 15.52
C LYS A 167 9.70 -2.50 15.21
N GLU A 168 10.96 -2.29 15.54
CA GLU A 168 11.63 -0.99 15.37
C GLU A 168 12.30 -0.87 14.00
N LEU A 169 12.31 -1.92 13.18
CA LEU A 169 12.84 -1.87 11.83
C LEU A 169 11.94 -1.02 10.93
N ARG A 170 12.33 0.23 10.69
CA ARG A 170 11.63 1.12 9.74
C ARG A 170 12.18 0.93 8.33
N LEU A 171 11.29 0.55 7.40
CA LEU A 171 11.65 0.40 6.01
C LEU A 171 11.85 1.77 5.34
N PHE A 172 11.08 2.81 5.69
CA PHE A 172 11.07 4.08 4.93
C PHE A 172 10.71 3.84 3.47
N LEU A 173 9.58 3.15 3.27
CA LEU A 173 8.97 3.02 1.95
C LEU A 173 8.52 4.39 1.43
N PRO A 174 8.46 4.61 0.10
CA PRO A 174 8.00 5.87 -0.47
C PRO A 174 6.71 6.42 0.17
N SER A 175 5.72 5.56 0.46
CA SER A 175 4.48 5.95 1.16
C SER A 175 4.68 6.48 2.58
N GLU A 176 5.73 6.07 3.30
CA GLU A 176 6.04 6.52 4.66
C GLU A 176 6.81 7.84 4.68
N ILE A 177 7.57 8.12 3.62
CA ILE A 177 8.48 9.28 3.51
C ILE A 177 7.99 10.36 2.56
N ILE A 178 6.88 10.14 1.86
CA ILE A 178 6.25 11.12 0.98
C ILE A 178 6.01 12.44 1.73
N GLY A 179 6.47 13.55 1.13
CA GLY A 179 6.39 14.88 1.74
C GLY A 179 7.38 15.16 2.87
N LYS A 180 8.20 14.20 3.30
CA LYS A 180 9.25 14.39 4.32
C LYS A 180 10.63 14.60 3.72
N ILE A 181 10.97 13.80 2.71
CA ILE A 181 12.27 13.84 2.01
C ILE A 181 12.08 13.65 0.50
N PRO A 182 12.97 14.21 -0.34
CA PRO A 182 12.92 13.99 -1.78
C PRO A 182 13.41 12.58 -2.13
N PHE A 183 12.75 11.91 -3.07
CA PHE A 183 13.14 10.62 -3.63
C PHE A 183 12.59 10.48 -5.06
N PRO A 184 13.11 9.54 -5.88
CA PRO A 184 12.62 9.33 -7.24
C PRO A 184 11.12 8.94 -7.29
N THR A 185 10.29 9.72 -7.98
CA THR A 185 8.83 9.50 -8.08
C THR A 185 8.47 8.10 -8.60
N ARG A 186 9.29 7.52 -9.47
CA ARG A 186 9.10 6.17 -10.02
C ARG A 186 9.01 5.09 -8.93
N LEU A 187 9.74 5.24 -7.83
CA LEU A 187 9.66 4.31 -6.70
C LEU A 187 8.28 4.34 -6.02
N ALA A 188 7.68 5.52 -5.85
CA ALA A 188 6.32 5.64 -5.35
C ALA A 188 5.28 5.07 -6.33
N GLN A 189 5.50 5.22 -7.64
CA GLN A 189 4.62 4.63 -8.65
C GLN A 189 4.65 3.09 -8.60
N HIS A 190 5.84 2.52 -8.48
CA HIS A 190 6.02 1.07 -8.31
C HIS A 190 5.37 0.57 -7.02
N GLU A 191 5.60 1.25 -5.90
CA GLU A 191 4.94 0.91 -4.63
C GLU A 191 3.42 0.97 -4.73
N PHE A 192 2.90 2.03 -5.35
CA PHE A 192 1.47 2.18 -5.56
C PHE A 192 0.89 1.03 -6.37
N GLN A 193 1.53 0.62 -7.47
CA GLN A 193 1.07 -0.51 -8.29
C GLN A 193 1.04 -1.82 -7.51
N TYR A 194 2.06 -2.11 -6.70
CA TYR A 194 2.06 -3.29 -5.85
C TYR A 194 0.98 -3.22 -4.76
N ARG A 195 0.84 -2.10 -4.05
CA ARG A 195 -0.19 -1.95 -3.00
C ARG A 195 -1.59 -2.02 -3.58
N PHE A 196 -1.82 -1.46 -4.77
CA PHE A 196 -3.09 -1.56 -5.48
C PHE A 196 -3.43 -3.01 -5.79
N ALA A 197 -2.45 -3.78 -6.28
CA ALA A 197 -2.66 -5.20 -6.54
C ALA A 197 -2.91 -6.02 -5.27
N GLN A 198 -2.18 -5.74 -4.18
CA GLN A 198 -2.44 -6.35 -2.88
C GLN A 198 -3.86 -6.08 -2.40
N ALA A 199 -4.35 -4.84 -2.53
CA ALA A 199 -5.73 -4.50 -2.16
C ALA A 199 -6.76 -5.30 -2.98
N HIS A 200 -6.54 -5.46 -4.28
CA HIS A 200 -7.42 -6.27 -5.12
C HIS A 200 -7.38 -7.76 -4.76
N THR A 201 -6.20 -8.33 -4.53
CA THR A 201 -6.07 -9.73 -4.09
C THR A 201 -6.76 -9.94 -2.75
N THR A 202 -6.43 -9.15 -1.73
CA THR A 202 -7.05 -9.27 -0.40
C THR A 202 -8.58 -9.11 -0.44
N LEU A 203 -9.11 -8.18 -1.24
CA LEU A 203 -10.56 -8.01 -1.40
C LEU A 203 -11.21 -9.21 -2.09
N ARG A 204 -10.53 -9.86 -3.04
CA ARG A 204 -11.00 -11.11 -3.63
C ARG A 204 -11.01 -12.22 -2.58
N ASP A 205 -9.92 -12.41 -1.86
CA ASP A 205 -9.78 -13.45 -0.83
C ASP A 205 -10.89 -13.31 0.23
N LEU A 206 -11.15 -12.08 0.71
CA LEU A 206 -12.23 -11.81 1.67
C LEU A 206 -13.63 -12.10 1.10
N LYS A 207 -13.87 -11.81 -0.18
CA LYS A 207 -15.15 -12.15 -0.83
C LYS A 207 -15.35 -13.65 -0.89
N GLU A 208 -14.31 -14.40 -1.22
CA GLU A 208 -14.35 -15.86 -1.28
C GLU A 208 -14.62 -16.46 0.11
N GLU A 209 -14.04 -15.91 1.16
CA GLU A 209 -14.29 -16.35 2.55
C GLU A 209 -15.73 -16.06 3.05
N ILE A 210 -16.37 -14.98 2.58
CA ILE A 210 -17.72 -14.58 3.02
C ILE A 210 -18.83 -15.31 2.26
N ILE A 211 -18.55 -15.80 1.05
CA ILE A 211 -19.54 -16.49 0.20
C ILE A 211 -19.73 -17.98 0.60
N VAL A 212 -19.00 -18.46 1.62
CA VAL A 212 -19.15 -19.78 2.26
C VAL A 212 -20.14 -19.72 3.42
#